data_AF-T1DVF8-F1
#
_entry.id   AF-T1DVF8-F1
#
_cell.length_a   1.000
_cell.length_b   1.000
_cell.length_c   1.000
_cell.angle_alpha   90.00
_cell.angle_beta   90.00
_cell.angle_gamma   90.00
#
_symmetry.space_group_name_H-M   'P 1'
#
loop_
_entity.id
_entity.type
_entity.pdbx_description
1 polymer ?
#
loop_
_entity_poly.entity_id
_entity_poly.type
_entity_poly.pdbx_seq_one_letter_code
_entity_poly.pdbx_strand_id
1 'polypeptide(L)'
;MKNLFVSLNIFILSIALYACANQNGFISIEKQGSFFAGGVVQKDAKGHTNHADHAYVFWQIPLKAYKYPLIFAHGIEQSAKTWQSTPDGREGFDTLFLKEGFGVYLVDQPRHGKAGKSSEEVLLKPSFSDEMWFNHFRLGIYPRFFEDVSFPKDAESLEQFLRQSTPTIAKTQDLEVYARAYVALLERLDNGGILITHSQGGAVGWKVALQSDKVKGIVTYEPGGDLPFPKGEMPELGRTLTRAGTSEGIEISKEEFLQFTKNRL
;
A
#
# COMPACT_ATOMS: atom_id res chain seq x y z
N MET A 1 -39.43 47.17 -13.64
CA MET A 1 -38.24 46.55 -14.27
C MET A 1 -37.09 46.29 -13.29
N LYS A 2 -36.66 47.23 -12.43
CA LYS A 2 -35.57 46.99 -11.46
C LYS A 2 -35.82 45.82 -10.48
N ASN A 3 -37.04 45.66 -9.96
CA ASN A 3 -37.35 44.59 -9.00
C ASN A 3 -37.35 43.18 -9.60
N LEU A 4 -37.58 43.05 -10.91
CA LEU A 4 -37.60 41.76 -11.62
C LEU A 4 -36.17 41.25 -11.88
N PHE A 5 -35.21 42.17 -12.13
CA PHE A 5 -33.81 41.83 -12.27
C PHE A 5 -33.16 41.41 -10.95
N VAL A 6 -33.56 42.01 -9.81
CA VAL A 6 -33.04 41.62 -8.49
C VAL A 6 -33.54 40.22 -8.08
N SER A 7 -34.82 39.92 -8.32
CA SER A 7 -35.39 38.61 -7.99
C SER A 7 -34.87 37.48 -8.89
N LEU A 8 -34.59 37.75 -10.18
CA LEU A 8 -33.96 36.78 -11.08
C LEU A 8 -32.50 36.45 -10.68
N ASN A 9 -31.73 37.46 -10.25
CA ASN A 9 -30.35 37.24 -9.77
C ASN A 9 -30.29 36.45 -8.45
N ILE A 10 -31.23 36.69 -7.53
CA ILE A 10 -31.31 35.92 -6.27
C ILE A 10 -31.70 34.46 -6.57
N PHE A 11 -32.60 34.23 -7.53
CA PHE A 11 -33.03 32.87 -7.91
C PHE A 11 -31.90 32.05 -8.57
N ILE A 12 -31.11 32.67 -9.45
CA ILE A 12 -29.94 32.03 -10.07
C ILE A 12 -28.86 31.70 -9.02
N LEU A 13 -28.62 32.60 -8.06
CA LEU A 13 -27.66 32.37 -6.98
C LEU A 13 -28.10 31.22 -6.06
N SER A 14 -29.41 31.10 -5.78
CA SER A 14 -29.95 29.98 -5.00
C SER A 14 -29.88 28.63 -5.73
N ILE A 15 -30.03 28.59 -7.06
CA ILE A 15 -29.87 27.36 -7.85
C ILE A 15 -28.40 26.92 -7.90
N ALA A 16 -27.45 27.86 -8.02
CA ALA A 16 -26.03 27.55 -7.97
C ALA A 16 -25.61 26.98 -6.61
N LEU A 17 -26.14 27.53 -5.52
CA LEU A 17 -25.89 27.01 -4.16
C LEU A 17 -26.54 25.64 -3.93
N TYR A 18 -27.74 25.39 -4.47
CA TYR A 18 -28.40 24.07 -4.38
C TYR A 18 -27.70 23.00 -5.24
N ALA A 19 -27.19 23.38 -6.42
CA ALA A 19 -26.42 22.48 -7.27
C ALA A 19 -25.02 22.15 -6.71
N CYS A 20 -24.44 23.01 -5.87
CA CYS A 20 -23.24 22.69 -5.09
C CYS A 20 -23.54 21.87 -3.83
N ALA A 21 -24.70 22.08 -3.19
CA ALA A 21 -25.09 21.37 -1.96
C ALA A 21 -25.53 19.92 -2.19
N ASN A 22 -25.89 19.54 -3.43
CA ASN A 22 -26.42 18.21 -3.76
C ASN A 22 -25.44 17.29 -4.50
N GLN A 23 -24.14 17.59 -4.48
CA GLN A 23 -23.09 16.80 -5.12
C GLN A 23 -22.57 15.70 -4.18
N ASN A 24 -23.42 14.73 -3.86
CA ASN A 24 -22.97 13.47 -3.26
C ASN A 24 -22.17 12.70 -4.32
N GLY A 25 -20.86 12.95 -4.42
CA GLY A 25 -20.01 12.22 -5.38
C GLY A 25 -18.63 12.82 -5.67
N PHE A 26 -18.35 14.09 -5.35
CA PHE A 26 -17.02 14.67 -5.59
C PHE A 26 -16.06 14.49 -4.42
N ILE A 27 -14.79 14.26 -4.74
CA ILE A 27 -13.69 14.26 -3.77
C ILE A 27 -12.96 15.59 -3.89
N SER A 28 -12.95 16.36 -2.80
CA SER A 28 -12.21 17.63 -2.74
C SER A 28 -10.81 17.38 -2.20
N ILE A 29 -9.82 17.52 -3.08
CA ILE A 29 -8.40 17.31 -2.77
C ILE A 29 -7.75 18.66 -2.48
N GLU A 30 -7.21 18.83 -1.28
CA GLU A 30 -6.46 20.04 -0.92
C GLU A 30 -5.11 20.06 -1.65
N LYS A 31 -4.40 18.93 -1.63
CA LYS A 31 -3.08 18.77 -2.24
C LYS A 31 -2.90 17.35 -2.72
N GLN A 32 -2.14 17.18 -3.80
CA GLN A 32 -1.70 15.88 -4.28
C GLN A 32 -0.34 15.99 -4.97
N GLY A 33 0.35 14.87 -5.08
CA GLY A 33 1.58 14.80 -5.83
C GLY A 33 2.23 13.44 -5.76
N SER A 34 3.49 13.40 -6.15
CA SER A 34 4.32 12.20 -6.01
C SER A 34 5.77 12.56 -5.74
N PHE A 35 6.49 11.64 -5.11
CA PHE A 35 7.92 11.76 -4.89
C PHE A 35 8.58 10.38 -4.74
N PHE A 36 9.90 10.36 -4.76
CA PHE A 36 10.70 9.19 -4.39
C PHE A 36 11.23 9.32 -2.96
N ALA A 37 11.31 8.19 -2.24
CA ALA A 37 11.77 8.12 -0.85
C ALA A 37 12.81 7.01 -0.65
N GLY A 38 13.84 7.31 0.15
CA GLY A 38 14.94 6.38 0.42
C GLY A 38 15.83 6.13 -0.79
N GLY A 39 16.36 4.91 -0.88
CA GLY A 39 17.28 4.48 -1.91
C GLY A 39 18.75 4.67 -1.58
N VAL A 40 19.59 4.25 -2.52
CA VAL A 40 21.05 4.28 -2.45
C VAL A 40 21.62 4.99 -3.67
N VAL A 41 22.86 5.47 -3.53
CA VAL A 41 23.67 5.98 -4.64
C VAL A 41 24.91 5.13 -4.77
N GLN A 42 24.94 4.25 -5.77
CA GLN A 42 26.14 3.49 -6.13
C GLN A 42 27.09 4.36 -6.96
N LYS A 43 28.38 4.02 -6.96
CA LYS A 43 29.39 4.65 -7.82
C LYS A 43 30.19 3.60 -8.57
N ASP A 44 30.47 3.86 -9.84
CA ASP A 44 31.43 3.05 -10.60
C ASP A 44 32.88 3.42 -10.27
N ALA A 45 33.84 2.69 -10.85
CA ALA A 45 35.27 2.95 -10.66
C ALA A 45 35.73 4.33 -11.18
N LYS A 46 34.92 5.01 -12.01
CA LYS A 46 35.18 6.35 -12.56
C LYS A 46 34.46 7.45 -11.79
N GLY A 47 33.66 7.10 -10.77
CA GLY A 47 32.90 8.02 -9.94
C GLY A 47 31.51 8.40 -10.48
N HIS A 48 31.04 7.80 -11.58
CA HIS A 48 29.67 8.02 -12.06
C HIS A 48 28.65 7.40 -11.10
N THR A 49 27.52 8.06 -10.90
CA THR A 49 26.53 7.68 -9.90
C THR A 49 25.33 6.91 -10.48
N ASN A 50 24.83 5.94 -9.72
CA ASN A 50 23.55 5.28 -9.96
C ASN A 50 22.64 5.40 -8.74
N HIS A 51 21.58 6.21 -8.83
CA HIS A 51 20.54 6.31 -7.81
C HIS A 51 19.51 5.19 -8.00
N ALA A 52 19.31 4.34 -7.00
CA ALA A 52 18.51 3.12 -7.09
C ALA A 52 17.83 2.79 -5.75
N ASP A 53 16.98 1.75 -5.74
CA ASP A 53 16.32 1.19 -4.54
C ASP A 53 15.45 2.18 -3.73
N HIS A 54 14.96 3.23 -4.37
CA HIS A 54 13.98 4.13 -3.78
C HIS A 54 12.57 3.56 -3.92
N ALA A 55 11.67 3.92 -3.01
CA ALA A 55 10.23 3.76 -3.24
C ALA A 55 9.69 4.91 -4.08
N TYR A 56 8.63 4.65 -4.84
CA TYR A 56 7.79 5.67 -5.45
C TYR A 56 6.55 5.86 -4.59
N VAL A 57 6.16 7.11 -4.39
CA VAL A 57 5.03 7.48 -3.53
C VAL A 57 4.12 8.41 -4.30
N PHE A 58 2.85 8.03 -4.45
CA PHE A 58 1.78 8.93 -4.84
C PHE A 58 0.93 9.26 -3.61
N TRP A 59 0.52 10.52 -3.46
CA TRP A 59 -0.24 10.93 -2.29
C TRP A 59 -1.31 11.96 -2.60
N GLN A 60 -2.39 11.90 -1.82
CA GLN A 60 -3.52 12.84 -1.86
C GLN A 60 -3.94 13.19 -0.44
N ILE A 61 -4.20 14.48 -0.19
CA ILE A 61 -4.70 15.00 1.08
C ILE A 61 -6.07 15.64 0.82
N PRO A 62 -7.14 15.17 1.47
CA PRO A 62 -8.46 15.76 1.33
C PRO A 62 -8.57 17.06 2.14
N LEU A 63 -9.59 17.87 1.86
CA LEU A 63 -9.91 19.00 2.73
C LEU A 63 -10.22 18.50 4.15
N LYS A 64 -9.69 19.20 5.17
CA LYS A 64 -9.87 18.87 6.59
C LYS A 64 -9.39 17.45 6.94
N ALA A 65 -8.26 17.06 6.39
CA ALA A 65 -7.69 15.74 6.62
C ALA A 65 -7.47 15.42 8.11
N TYR A 66 -7.65 14.14 8.48
CA TYR A 66 -7.25 13.63 9.78
C TYR A 66 -5.75 13.78 10.02
N LYS A 67 -5.37 13.83 11.30
CA LYS A 67 -3.98 14.06 11.74
C LYS A 67 -2.99 13.03 11.19
N TYR A 68 -3.39 11.76 11.14
CA TYR A 68 -2.53 10.66 10.72
C TYR A 68 -3.00 10.14 9.35
N PRO A 69 -2.18 10.28 8.29
CA PRO A 69 -2.48 9.68 7.01
C PRO A 69 -2.30 8.16 7.04
N LEU A 70 -2.89 7.50 6.04
CA LEU A 70 -2.73 6.08 5.78
C LEU A 70 -1.65 5.86 4.72
N ILE A 71 -0.71 4.98 5.02
CA ILE A 71 0.43 4.65 4.17
C ILE A 71 0.30 3.19 3.76
N PHE A 72 0.08 2.94 2.48
CA PHE A 72 -0.28 1.63 1.97
C PHE A 72 0.94 0.88 1.43
N ALA A 73 1.18 -0.32 1.97
CA ALA A 73 2.25 -1.22 1.58
C ALA A 73 1.70 -2.51 0.97
N HIS A 74 1.91 -2.69 -0.34
CA HIS A 74 1.46 -3.86 -1.07
C HIS A 74 2.29 -5.12 -0.73
N GLY A 75 1.81 -6.28 -1.22
CA GLY A 75 2.48 -7.57 -1.05
C GLY A 75 3.48 -7.89 -2.17
N ILE A 76 3.99 -9.13 -2.14
CA ILE A 76 4.92 -9.65 -3.16
C ILE A 76 4.31 -9.57 -4.56
N GLU A 77 5.13 -9.21 -5.55
CA GLU A 77 4.73 -9.15 -6.98
C GLU A 77 3.50 -8.29 -7.28
N GLN A 78 3.18 -7.34 -6.40
CA GLN A 78 2.10 -6.36 -6.57
C GLN A 78 2.68 -4.94 -6.61
N SER A 79 1.80 -3.94 -6.64
CA SER A 79 2.14 -2.51 -6.65
C SER A 79 1.07 -1.72 -5.89
N ALA A 80 1.17 -0.39 -5.89
CA ALA A 80 0.12 0.51 -5.44
C ALA A 80 -1.27 0.18 -6.03
N LYS A 81 -1.33 -0.47 -7.20
CA LYS A 81 -2.59 -0.92 -7.84
C LYS A 81 -3.44 -1.82 -6.94
N THR A 82 -2.85 -2.51 -5.95
CA THR A 82 -3.59 -3.28 -4.93
C THR A 82 -4.67 -2.45 -4.22
N TRP A 83 -4.42 -1.15 -4.04
CA TRP A 83 -5.25 -0.27 -3.21
C TRP A 83 -6.12 0.70 -4.02
N GLN A 84 -5.92 0.72 -5.35
CA GLN A 84 -6.68 1.54 -6.29
C GLN A 84 -7.95 0.81 -6.73
N SER A 85 -8.61 1.27 -7.79
CA SER A 85 -9.83 0.63 -8.32
C SER A 85 -9.73 -0.89 -8.37
N THR A 86 -10.80 -1.57 -7.95
CA THR A 86 -10.87 -3.04 -7.92
C THR A 86 -10.82 -3.61 -9.34
N PRO A 87 -10.57 -4.93 -9.51
CA PRO A 87 -10.54 -5.54 -10.85
C PRO A 87 -11.84 -5.36 -11.66
N ASP A 88 -12.99 -5.26 -10.99
CA ASP A 88 -14.31 -4.96 -11.58
C ASP A 88 -14.63 -3.45 -11.65
N GLY A 89 -13.66 -2.58 -11.40
CA GLY A 89 -13.78 -1.13 -11.61
C GLY A 89 -14.47 -0.35 -10.47
N ARG A 90 -14.79 -0.98 -9.33
CA ARG A 90 -15.25 -0.25 -8.14
C ARG A 90 -14.12 0.57 -7.53
N GLU A 91 -14.47 1.48 -6.64
CA GLU A 91 -13.50 2.29 -5.89
C GLU A 91 -12.64 1.43 -4.96
N GLY A 92 -11.35 1.73 -4.94
CA GLY A 92 -10.37 1.12 -4.05
C GLY A 92 -10.29 1.80 -2.70
N PHE A 93 -9.42 1.26 -1.83
CA PHE A 93 -9.13 1.84 -0.53
C PHE A 93 -8.57 3.26 -0.63
N ASP A 94 -7.79 3.56 -1.66
CA ASP A 94 -7.28 4.91 -1.89
C ASP A 94 -8.41 5.95 -1.93
N THR A 95 -9.45 5.66 -2.68
CA THR A 95 -10.58 6.53 -2.93
C THR A 95 -11.54 6.54 -1.75
N LEU A 96 -11.83 5.36 -1.19
CA LEU A 96 -12.73 5.21 -0.05
C LEU A 96 -12.18 5.94 1.19
N PHE A 97 -10.91 5.75 1.54
CA PHE A 97 -10.32 6.43 2.70
C PHE A 97 -10.11 7.93 2.48
N LEU A 98 -9.86 8.35 1.24
CA LEU A 98 -9.80 9.77 0.90
C LEU A 98 -11.16 10.46 1.11
N LYS A 99 -12.27 9.79 0.78
CA LYS A 99 -13.64 10.26 1.06
C LYS A 99 -13.94 10.34 2.56
N GLU A 100 -13.39 9.42 3.35
CA GLU A 100 -13.52 9.41 4.81
C GLU A 100 -12.63 10.46 5.51
N GLY A 101 -11.83 11.23 4.76
CA GLY A 101 -11.03 12.33 5.30
C GLY A 101 -9.60 11.95 5.69
N PHE A 102 -9.10 10.78 5.29
CA PHE A 102 -7.70 10.42 5.48
C PHE A 102 -6.82 10.97 4.36
N GLY A 103 -5.64 11.47 4.71
CA GLY A 103 -4.55 11.56 3.74
C GLY A 103 -4.12 10.15 3.33
N VAL A 104 -3.90 9.93 2.03
CA VAL A 104 -3.56 8.61 1.47
C VAL A 104 -2.20 8.69 0.79
N TYR A 105 -1.32 7.76 1.12
CA TYR A 105 0.00 7.58 0.53
C TYR A 105 0.12 6.17 -0.03
N LEU A 106 0.05 6.05 -1.36
CA LEU A 106 0.24 4.80 -2.08
C LEU A 106 1.72 4.63 -2.44
N VAL A 107 2.29 3.50 -2.08
CA VAL A 107 3.72 3.25 -2.24
C VAL A 107 3.93 2.07 -3.18
N ASP A 108 4.76 2.27 -4.21
CA ASP A 108 5.46 1.15 -4.85
C ASP A 108 6.79 0.98 -4.11
N GLN A 109 6.98 -0.16 -3.45
CA GLN A 109 8.19 -0.43 -2.70
C GLN A 109 9.42 -0.54 -3.65
N PRO A 110 10.65 -0.37 -3.15
CA PRO A 110 11.85 -0.49 -3.97
C PRO A 110 11.86 -1.75 -4.84
N ARG A 111 12.26 -1.60 -6.10
CA ARG A 111 12.36 -2.67 -7.10
C ARG A 111 11.01 -3.21 -7.61
N HIS A 112 9.89 -2.50 -7.39
CA HIS A 112 8.57 -2.83 -7.95
C HIS A 112 7.95 -1.65 -8.71
N GLY A 113 7.14 -1.93 -9.72
CA GLY A 113 6.32 -0.92 -10.40
C GLY A 113 7.10 0.34 -10.81
N LYS A 114 6.62 1.53 -10.38
CA LYS A 114 7.28 2.82 -10.65
C LYS A 114 8.59 3.02 -9.90
N ALA A 115 8.90 2.15 -8.93
CA ALA A 115 10.14 2.07 -8.17
C ALA A 115 11.11 1.01 -8.72
N GLY A 116 10.97 0.63 -10.00
CA GLY A 116 11.74 -0.45 -10.63
C GLY A 116 13.24 -0.22 -10.82
N LYS A 117 13.79 0.94 -10.45
CA LYS A 117 15.23 1.21 -10.63
C LYS A 117 16.04 0.52 -9.52
N SER A 118 16.40 -0.73 -9.79
CA SER A 118 17.18 -1.59 -8.90
C SER A 118 18.66 -1.22 -8.85
N SER A 119 19.29 -1.51 -7.71
CA SER A 119 20.75 -1.48 -7.54
C SER A 119 21.43 -2.79 -7.96
N GLU A 120 20.64 -3.80 -8.35
CA GLU A 120 21.10 -5.12 -8.75
C GLU A 120 20.93 -5.35 -10.26
N GLU A 121 21.85 -6.13 -10.83
CA GLU A 121 21.66 -6.71 -12.17
C GLU A 121 20.79 -7.96 -12.08
N VAL A 122 19.71 -7.99 -12.88
CA VAL A 122 18.68 -9.03 -12.84
C VAL A 122 18.22 -9.36 -14.25
N LEU A 123 18.02 -10.65 -14.53
CA LEU A 123 17.35 -11.14 -15.73
C LEU A 123 15.90 -11.48 -15.39
N LEU A 124 14.94 -10.74 -15.96
CA LEU A 124 13.51 -11.03 -15.81
C LEU A 124 13.04 -11.97 -16.92
N LYS A 125 12.34 -13.04 -16.54
CA LYS A 125 11.70 -13.97 -17.47
C LYS A 125 10.19 -13.97 -17.22
N PRO A 126 9.34 -14.11 -18.27
CA PRO A 126 7.92 -14.35 -18.06
C PRO A 126 7.69 -15.56 -17.15
N SER A 127 6.76 -15.43 -16.21
CA SER A 127 6.28 -16.51 -15.35
C SER A 127 4.93 -17.01 -15.83
N PHE A 128 4.74 -18.32 -15.88
CA PHE A 128 3.46 -18.97 -16.19
C PHE A 128 2.85 -19.49 -14.88
N SER A 129 2.39 -18.57 -14.04
CA SER A 129 1.99 -18.85 -12.65
C SER A 129 0.60 -18.33 -12.28
N ASP A 130 -0.22 -17.94 -13.25
CA ASP A 130 -1.54 -17.37 -13.03
C ASP A 130 -2.45 -18.33 -12.25
N GLU A 131 -2.45 -19.62 -12.61
CA GLU A 131 -3.24 -20.65 -11.93
C GLU A 131 -2.76 -20.89 -10.49
N MET A 132 -1.46 -20.77 -10.27
CA MET A 132 -0.86 -20.88 -8.94
C MET A 132 -1.33 -19.71 -8.07
N TRP A 133 -1.26 -18.48 -8.59
CA TRP A 133 -1.70 -17.28 -7.87
C TRP A 133 -3.21 -17.24 -7.64
N PHE A 134 -4.01 -17.69 -8.59
CA PHE A 134 -5.47 -17.85 -8.41
C PHE A 134 -5.80 -18.70 -7.18
N ASN A 135 -5.13 -19.85 -7.06
CA ASN A 135 -5.32 -20.74 -5.90
C ASN A 135 -4.71 -20.14 -4.63
N HIS A 136 -3.53 -19.51 -4.73
CA HIS A 136 -2.83 -18.90 -3.59
C HIS A 136 -3.65 -17.79 -2.94
N PHE A 137 -4.31 -16.95 -3.74
CA PHE A 137 -5.23 -15.91 -3.28
C PHE A 137 -6.61 -16.44 -2.90
N ARG A 138 -6.78 -17.77 -2.87
CA ARG A 138 -7.98 -18.47 -2.41
C ARG A 138 -9.24 -18.03 -3.16
N LEU A 139 -9.10 -17.69 -4.45
CA LEU A 139 -10.24 -17.39 -5.32
C LEU A 139 -11.06 -18.65 -5.62
N GLY A 140 -10.39 -19.80 -5.62
CA GLY A 140 -10.97 -21.10 -5.93
C GLY A 140 -9.89 -22.14 -6.20
N ILE A 141 -10.27 -23.18 -6.94
CA ILE A 141 -9.34 -24.14 -7.53
C ILE A 141 -9.42 -23.93 -9.05
N TYR A 142 -8.41 -23.27 -9.61
CA TYR A 142 -8.39 -22.83 -11.00
C TYR A 142 -8.85 -23.94 -11.97
N PRO A 143 -9.73 -23.62 -12.94
CA PRO A 143 -10.31 -22.30 -13.24
C PRO A 143 -11.61 -22.01 -12.48
N ARG A 144 -12.00 -22.83 -11.49
CA ARG A 144 -13.29 -22.69 -10.79
C ARG A 144 -13.15 -21.84 -9.53
N PHE A 145 -13.92 -20.76 -9.47
CA PHE A 145 -14.11 -19.99 -8.24
C PHE A 145 -14.83 -20.81 -7.16
N PHE A 146 -14.56 -20.50 -5.88
CA PHE A 146 -15.44 -20.94 -4.80
C PHE A 146 -16.83 -20.30 -4.92
N GLU A 147 -17.85 -20.96 -4.38
CA GLU A 147 -19.24 -20.52 -4.52
C GLU A 147 -19.50 -19.20 -3.77
N ASP A 148 -18.88 -19.03 -2.60
CA ASP A 148 -19.06 -17.91 -1.68
C ASP A 148 -17.93 -16.87 -1.71
N VAL A 149 -16.96 -17.01 -2.62
CA VAL A 149 -15.85 -16.04 -2.72
C VAL A 149 -16.37 -14.64 -3.03
N SER A 150 -15.92 -13.67 -2.23
CA SER A 150 -16.21 -12.24 -2.41
C SER A 150 -15.29 -11.61 -3.46
N PHE A 151 -15.32 -12.17 -4.67
CA PHE A 151 -14.54 -11.72 -5.82
C PHE A 151 -15.42 -11.75 -7.09
N PRO A 152 -15.35 -10.74 -7.97
CA PRO A 152 -16.10 -10.71 -9.23
C PRO A 152 -15.67 -11.87 -10.15
N LYS A 153 -16.63 -12.73 -10.54
CA LYS A 153 -16.36 -14.02 -11.21
C LYS A 153 -16.39 -13.94 -12.74
N ASP A 154 -16.59 -12.76 -13.31
CA ASP A 154 -16.56 -12.57 -14.76
C ASP A 154 -15.13 -12.57 -15.31
N ALA A 155 -15.01 -12.85 -16.61
CA ALA A 155 -13.71 -13.01 -17.26
C ALA A 155 -12.90 -11.70 -17.33
N GLU A 156 -13.58 -10.55 -17.43
CA GLU A 156 -12.92 -9.25 -17.52
C GLU A 156 -12.27 -8.87 -16.19
N SER A 157 -12.95 -9.12 -15.07
CA SER A 157 -12.39 -8.91 -13.75
C SER A 157 -11.19 -9.81 -13.46
N LEU A 158 -11.24 -11.09 -13.85
CA LEU A 158 -10.09 -11.99 -13.72
C LEU A 158 -8.91 -11.51 -14.58
N GLU A 159 -9.18 -11.08 -15.81
CA GLU A 159 -8.18 -10.50 -16.72
C GLU A 159 -7.48 -9.27 -16.10
N GLN A 160 -8.26 -8.33 -15.54
CA GLN A 160 -7.70 -7.16 -14.84
C GLN A 160 -6.86 -7.56 -13.62
N PHE A 161 -7.33 -8.54 -12.85
CA PHE A 161 -6.63 -9.03 -11.67
C PHE A 161 -5.28 -9.66 -12.01
N LEU A 162 -5.21 -10.51 -13.04
CA LEU A 162 -3.95 -11.14 -13.46
C LEU A 162 -2.95 -10.10 -14.02
N ARG A 163 -3.44 -9.05 -14.69
CA ARG A 163 -2.62 -7.97 -15.25
C ARG A 163 -2.02 -7.01 -14.23
N GLN A 164 -2.56 -6.96 -13.01
CA GLN A 164 -2.12 -5.98 -12.00
C GLN A 164 -0.77 -6.34 -11.35
N SER A 165 -0.35 -7.60 -11.49
CA SER A 165 0.91 -8.10 -10.95
C SER A 165 2.10 -7.46 -11.67
N THR A 166 3.18 -7.20 -10.93
CA THR A 166 4.43 -6.68 -11.46
C THR A 166 5.61 -7.41 -10.82
N PRO A 167 6.68 -7.72 -11.57
CA PRO A 167 7.80 -8.48 -11.02
C PRO A 167 8.58 -7.67 -9.98
N THR A 168 9.29 -8.40 -9.12
CA THR A 168 10.40 -7.87 -8.33
C THR A 168 11.63 -7.74 -9.21
N ILE A 169 12.22 -6.55 -9.32
CA ILE A 169 13.46 -6.30 -10.07
C ILE A 169 14.67 -6.51 -9.14
N ALA A 170 14.80 -7.71 -8.58
CA ALA A 170 15.91 -8.13 -7.72
C ALA A 170 16.10 -9.65 -7.80
N LYS A 171 17.24 -10.16 -7.34
CA LYS A 171 17.47 -11.62 -7.27
C LYS A 171 16.61 -12.29 -6.19
N THR A 172 16.44 -11.61 -5.07
CA THR A 172 15.62 -12.05 -3.93
C THR A 172 14.92 -10.84 -3.32
N GLN A 173 13.89 -11.11 -2.51
CA GLN A 173 13.29 -10.07 -1.68
C GLN A 173 14.31 -9.57 -0.63
N ASP A 174 14.29 -8.27 -0.38
CA ASP A 174 15.10 -7.63 0.65
C ASP A 174 14.22 -6.70 1.46
N LEU A 175 13.68 -7.24 2.56
CA LEU A 175 12.76 -6.53 3.43
C LEU A 175 13.38 -5.28 4.05
N GLU A 176 14.72 -5.23 4.16
CA GLU A 176 15.42 -4.12 4.77
C GLU A 176 15.65 -2.95 3.81
N VAL A 177 15.90 -3.26 2.53
CA VAL A 177 15.80 -2.26 1.47
C VAL A 177 14.39 -1.68 1.43
N TYR A 178 13.35 -2.51 1.54
CA TYR A 178 11.96 -2.04 1.52
C TYR A 178 11.66 -1.15 2.74
N ALA A 179 11.97 -1.62 3.95
CA ALA A 179 11.69 -0.91 5.19
C ALA A 179 12.33 0.49 5.23
N ARG A 180 13.61 0.61 4.85
CA ARG A 180 14.31 1.91 4.85
C ARG A 180 13.63 2.95 3.96
N ALA A 181 13.01 2.55 2.85
CA ALA A 181 12.27 3.48 2.00
C ALA A 181 10.98 3.98 2.65
N TYR A 182 10.25 3.12 3.38
CA TYR A 182 9.08 3.55 4.16
C TYR A 182 9.47 4.43 5.35
N VAL A 183 10.58 4.14 6.04
CA VAL A 183 11.14 5.02 7.07
C VAL A 183 11.46 6.41 6.49
N ALA A 184 12.12 6.46 5.33
CA ALA A 184 12.42 7.72 4.66
C ALA A 184 11.16 8.49 4.22
N LEU A 185 10.06 7.80 3.89
CA LEU A 185 8.76 8.43 3.66
C LEU A 185 8.19 8.98 4.98
N LEU A 186 8.17 8.20 6.05
CA LEU A 186 7.67 8.62 7.36
C LEU A 186 8.41 9.86 7.86
N GLU A 187 9.71 9.96 7.59
CA GLU A 187 10.48 11.15 8.00
C GLU A 187 10.02 12.45 7.34
N ARG A 188 9.33 12.37 6.19
CA ARG A 188 8.73 13.53 5.53
C ARG A 188 7.36 13.93 6.11
N LEU A 189 6.81 13.12 7.01
CA LEU A 189 5.53 13.39 7.64
C LEU A 189 5.74 14.00 9.03
N ASP A 190 5.09 15.12 9.30
CA ASP A 190 5.25 15.85 10.57
C ASP A 190 4.79 15.02 11.78
N ASN A 191 3.63 14.37 11.66
CA ASN A 191 2.99 13.62 12.75
C ASN A 191 3.22 12.09 12.66
N GLY A 192 3.93 11.62 11.64
CA GLY A 192 3.94 10.22 11.27
C GLY A 192 2.64 9.75 10.60
N GLY A 193 2.39 8.45 10.58
CA GLY A 193 1.23 7.86 9.90
C GLY A 193 0.92 6.42 10.32
N ILE A 194 -0.19 5.90 9.80
CA ILE A 194 -0.65 4.52 10.05
C ILE A 194 -0.28 3.67 8.84
N LEU A 195 0.42 2.57 9.07
CA LEU A 195 0.76 1.61 8.01
C LEU A 195 -0.44 0.69 7.74
N ILE A 196 -0.85 0.60 6.50
CA ILE A 196 -1.83 -0.36 6.00
C ILE A 196 -1.07 -1.37 5.13
N THR A 197 -0.96 -2.61 5.58
CA THR A 197 -0.08 -3.61 4.95
C THR A 197 -0.84 -4.83 4.48
N HIS A 198 -0.32 -5.52 3.46
CA HIS A 198 -0.92 -6.75 2.91
C HIS A 198 0.15 -7.80 2.62
N SER A 199 -0.10 -9.07 3.00
CA SER A 199 0.80 -10.20 2.70
C SER A 199 2.24 -9.92 3.15
N GLN A 200 3.24 -10.06 2.28
CA GLN A 200 4.65 -9.70 2.56
C GLN A 200 4.82 -8.26 3.07
N GLY A 201 3.92 -7.33 2.72
CA GLY A 201 3.92 -5.98 3.27
C GLY A 201 3.79 -5.97 4.80
N GLY A 202 3.22 -7.01 5.40
CA GLY A 202 3.20 -7.23 6.85
C GLY A 202 4.60 -7.28 7.46
N ALA A 203 5.46 -8.16 6.93
CA ALA A 203 6.86 -8.27 7.35
C ALA A 203 7.63 -6.95 7.21
N VAL A 204 7.37 -6.19 6.14
CA VAL A 204 7.92 -4.83 5.96
C VAL A 204 7.41 -3.89 7.05
N GLY A 205 6.10 -3.91 7.32
CA GLY A 205 5.49 -3.11 8.38
C GLY A 205 6.12 -3.35 9.75
N TRP A 206 6.41 -4.61 10.10
CA TRP A 206 7.09 -4.95 11.34
C TRP A 206 8.49 -4.36 11.41
N LYS A 207 9.28 -4.47 10.34
CA LYS A 207 10.62 -3.85 10.30
C LYS A 207 10.57 -2.33 10.39
N VAL A 208 9.65 -1.69 9.68
CA VAL A 208 9.47 -0.22 9.72
C VAL A 208 9.11 0.26 11.13
N ALA A 209 8.25 -0.47 11.85
CA ALA A 209 7.87 -0.12 13.22
C ALA A 209 9.04 -0.13 14.20
N LEU A 210 10.01 -1.02 13.99
CA LEU A 210 11.23 -1.09 14.82
C LEU A 210 12.26 -0.01 14.46
N GLN A 211 12.13 0.61 13.29
CA GLN A 211 13.08 1.60 12.77
C GLN A 211 12.56 3.05 12.83
N SER A 212 11.27 3.26 13.13
CA SER A 212 10.68 4.60 13.19
C SER A 212 9.61 4.75 14.28
N ASP A 213 9.75 5.80 15.08
CA ASP A 213 8.76 6.25 16.07
C ASP A 213 7.57 7.01 15.44
N LYS A 214 7.66 7.29 14.14
CA LYS A 214 6.59 7.92 13.34
C LYS A 214 5.53 6.93 12.84
N VAL A 215 5.70 5.63 13.09
CA VAL A 215 4.58 4.68 12.93
C VAL A 215 3.58 4.89 14.08
N LYS A 216 2.33 5.22 13.78
CA LYS A 216 1.29 5.48 14.79
C LYS A 216 0.30 4.33 14.94
N GLY A 217 0.23 3.45 13.96
CA GLY A 217 -0.51 2.21 14.02
C GLY A 217 -0.15 1.32 12.83
N ILE A 218 -0.46 0.03 12.94
CA ILE A 218 -0.33 -0.92 11.84
C ILE A 218 -1.66 -1.67 11.74
N VAL A 219 -2.25 -1.65 10.55
CA VAL A 219 -3.38 -2.51 10.17
C VAL A 219 -2.87 -3.44 9.08
N THR A 220 -3.01 -4.74 9.28
CA THR A 220 -2.44 -5.74 8.36
C THR A 220 -3.51 -6.71 7.86
N TYR A 221 -3.53 -6.90 6.55
CA TYR A 221 -4.40 -7.84 5.85
C TYR A 221 -3.57 -9.07 5.49
N GLU A 222 -3.86 -10.19 6.14
CA GLU A 222 -3.23 -11.50 5.88
C GLU A 222 -1.70 -11.43 5.80
N PRO A 223 -1.01 -10.98 6.86
CA PRO A 223 0.44 -10.84 6.84
C PRO A 223 1.12 -12.18 6.57
N GLY A 224 2.15 -12.13 5.73
CA GLY A 224 3.09 -13.23 5.51
C GLY A 224 4.51 -12.79 5.83
N GLY A 225 5.22 -13.60 6.60
CA GLY A 225 6.60 -13.45 7.02
C GLY A 225 6.78 -12.63 8.31
N ASP A 226 7.78 -13.02 9.09
CA ASP A 226 8.31 -12.27 10.25
C ASP A 226 7.25 -11.81 11.28
N LEU A 227 6.13 -12.52 11.48
CA LEU A 227 5.14 -12.15 12.48
C LEU A 227 5.76 -12.27 13.89
N PRO A 228 5.92 -11.17 14.65
CA PRO A 228 6.72 -11.19 15.86
C PRO A 228 5.96 -11.74 17.05
N PHE A 229 6.56 -12.67 17.78
CA PHE A 229 6.10 -13.16 19.08
C PHE A 229 7.21 -12.98 20.13
N PRO A 230 6.87 -12.69 21.41
CA PRO A 230 7.84 -12.81 22.49
C PRO A 230 8.41 -14.23 22.54
N LYS A 231 9.68 -14.35 22.91
CA LYS A 231 10.37 -15.63 23.05
C LYS A 231 9.57 -16.62 23.92
N GLY A 232 9.31 -17.81 23.37
CA GLY A 232 8.51 -18.86 24.02
C GLY A 232 6.99 -18.68 23.95
N GLU A 233 6.49 -17.59 23.37
CA GLU A 233 5.05 -17.30 23.26
C GLU A 233 4.49 -17.52 21.85
N MET A 234 5.32 -17.93 20.88
CA MET A 234 4.84 -18.26 19.54
C MET A 234 3.93 -19.50 19.57
N PRO A 235 2.73 -19.48 18.97
CA PRO A 235 1.86 -20.64 18.90
C PRO A 235 2.46 -21.74 17.99
N GLU A 236 2.05 -23.00 18.19
CA GLU A 236 2.51 -24.12 17.35
C GLU A 236 2.20 -23.91 15.86
N LEU A 237 1.03 -23.35 15.54
CA LEU A 237 0.68 -22.98 14.17
C LEU A 237 1.69 -22.00 13.57
N GLY A 238 2.19 -21.06 14.38
CA GLY A 238 3.21 -20.12 13.97
C GLY A 238 4.53 -20.79 13.59
N ARG A 239 4.82 -22.00 14.09
CA ARG A 239 6.03 -22.80 13.79
C ARG A 239 5.87 -23.68 12.54
N THR A 240 4.68 -23.76 11.96
CA THR A 240 4.43 -24.62 10.80
C THR A 240 5.12 -24.03 9.57
N LEU A 241 5.86 -24.87 8.84
CA LEU A 241 6.54 -24.42 7.63
C LEU A 241 5.55 -24.19 6.51
N THR A 242 5.70 -23.06 5.84
CA THR A 242 5.00 -22.71 4.61
C THR A 242 5.55 -23.53 3.44
N ARG A 243 4.93 -23.36 2.27
CA ARG A 243 5.47 -23.91 1.01
C ARG A 243 6.89 -23.41 0.70
N ALA A 244 7.29 -22.27 1.25
CA ALA A 244 8.64 -21.73 1.10
C ALA A 244 9.65 -22.37 2.08
N GLY A 245 9.22 -23.32 2.93
CA GLY A 245 10.09 -23.99 3.90
C GLY A 245 10.44 -23.11 5.10
N THR A 246 9.74 -22.00 5.30
CA THR A 246 9.94 -21.05 6.40
C THR A 246 8.70 -20.94 7.27
N SER A 247 8.89 -20.59 8.54
CA SER A 247 7.85 -20.22 9.49
C SER A 247 7.29 -18.82 9.16
N GLU A 248 5.98 -18.61 9.32
CA GLU A 248 5.37 -17.28 9.20
C GLU A 248 5.67 -16.40 10.42
N GLY A 249 5.84 -17.02 11.59
CA GLY A 249 6.19 -16.33 12.83
C GLY A 249 7.68 -16.35 13.14
N ILE A 250 8.12 -15.38 13.93
CA ILE A 250 9.46 -15.32 14.52
C ILE A 250 9.36 -15.07 16.03
N GLU A 251 10.31 -15.60 16.78
CA GLU A 251 10.46 -15.27 18.19
C GLU A 251 11.51 -14.17 18.37
N ILE A 252 11.14 -13.11 19.07
CA ILE A 252 11.99 -11.95 19.36
C ILE A 252 12.10 -11.71 20.87
N SER A 253 13.03 -10.83 21.27
CA SER A 253 13.14 -10.44 22.68
C SER A 253 11.88 -9.72 23.16
N LYS A 254 11.58 -9.80 24.47
CA LYS A 254 10.45 -9.07 25.05
C LYS A 254 10.63 -7.56 24.90
N GLU A 255 11.87 -7.09 25.01
CA GLU A 255 12.24 -5.69 24.86
C GLU A 255 11.95 -5.16 23.47
N GLU A 256 12.25 -5.96 22.44
CA GLU A 256 11.94 -5.65 21.04
C GLU A 256 10.43 -5.74 20.77
N PHE A 257 9.75 -6.77 21.28
CA PHE A 257 8.30 -6.90 21.12
C PHE A 257 7.54 -5.69 21.70
N LEU A 258 7.98 -5.18 22.85
CA LEU A 258 7.41 -3.98 23.46
C LEU A 258 7.64 -2.70 22.64
N GLN A 259 8.53 -2.68 21.64
CA GLN A 259 8.65 -1.53 20.73
C GLN A 259 7.47 -1.42 19.78
N PHE A 260 6.77 -2.51 19.49
CA PHE A 260 5.57 -2.47 18.66
C PHE A 260 4.41 -1.72 19.33
N THR A 261 4.40 -1.66 20.67
CA THR A 261 3.31 -1.04 21.45
C THR A 261 3.63 0.38 21.94
N LYS A 262 4.89 0.82 21.89
CA LYS A 262 5.30 2.16 22.35
C LYS A 262 4.93 3.25 21.33
N ASN A 263 4.44 4.39 21.82
CA ASN A 263 4.15 5.59 21.03
C ASN A 263 3.18 5.37 19.85
N ARG A 264 2.35 4.32 19.94
CA ARG A 264 1.23 4.05 19.02
C ARG A 264 -0.06 4.64 19.58
N LEU A 265 -1.07 4.78 18.72
CA LEU A 265 -2.41 5.29 19.05
C LEU A 265 -3.11 4.46 20.13
#